data_AF-A0ABD0KCW6-F1
#
_entry.id   AF-A0ABD0KCW6-F1
#
_cell.length_a   1.000
_cell.length_b   1.000
_cell.length_c   1.000
_cell.angle_alpha   90.00
_cell.angle_beta   90.00
_cell.angle_gamma   90.00
#
_symmetry.space_group_name_H-M   'P 1'
#
loop_
_entity.id
_entity.type
_entity.pdbx_description
1 polymer ?
#
loop_
_entity_poly.entity_id
_entity_poly.type
_entity_poly.pdbx_seq_one_letter_code
_entity_poly.pdbx_strand_id
1 'polypeptide(L)'
;MGGESSREELSTPVPEPDRSMSKASRIGYHMVYTQRVRQGKSLLAFLKRASSARPNVSDVLAFILNAQYQKGYRMVHVTKIPGQMKADVFGTIKTIYQGFFTKQEVTYGFSGQPSVQWELRAVRSWLPVVVQALTRQQFVIVSPAEIADVITHSTQDGERLISASMSWQTRETVTTGEMASGDSSDSCGEAKVVDLFFEVPSPPQLDTYQYDLTLTKVKVTYSRFGSYSYPHLECDWLTTMTRHLDQGWRLVDIVIRLPSLEDQRAGDNSVDCIPTAVDSVWIWERPTAHAHDPTPRYEGTIVEHPVHVKELSLGRGVKGRPRWGTVIRNMGKSAWELACVVDTHTNSKARNGTVVLKCLLFFQRPIM
;
A
#
# COMPACT_ATOMS: atom_id res chain seq x y z
N MET A 1 31.01 27.04 13.78
CA MET A 1 29.65 27.37 14.24
C MET A 1 28.82 27.67 13.00
N GLY A 2 28.07 26.69 12.49
CA GLY A 2 27.17 26.88 11.35
C GLY A 2 25.76 26.64 11.85
N GLY A 3 24.94 27.68 11.90
CA GLY A 3 23.55 27.59 12.33
C GLY A 3 22.76 26.70 11.38
N GLU A 4 22.22 25.61 11.90
CA GLU A 4 21.16 24.85 11.25
C GLU A 4 19.92 25.74 11.21
N SER A 5 19.73 26.41 10.08
CA SER A 5 18.46 27.05 9.72
C SER A 5 17.41 25.95 9.60
N SER A 6 16.67 25.70 10.67
CA SER A 6 15.42 24.94 10.70
C SER A 6 14.39 25.65 9.83
N ARG A 7 14.45 25.40 8.52
CA ARG A 7 13.40 25.76 7.58
C ARG A 7 12.21 24.90 7.94
N GLU A 8 11.14 25.52 8.42
CA GLU A 8 9.85 24.85 8.62
C GLU A 8 9.46 24.18 7.29
N GLU A 9 9.45 22.86 7.30
CA GLU A 9 9.01 22.05 6.17
C GLU A 9 7.51 22.29 6.01
N LEU A 10 7.12 22.93 4.89
CA LEU A 10 5.72 23.11 4.52
C LEU A 10 5.09 21.73 4.25
N SER A 11 4.64 21.06 5.31
CA SER A 11 3.55 20.09 5.20
C SER A 11 2.29 20.86 4.85
N THR A 12 1.43 20.29 4.00
CA THR A 12 0.07 20.79 3.80
C THR A 12 -0.56 21.03 5.17
N PRO A 13 -1.17 22.21 5.43
CA PRO A 13 -1.73 22.50 6.74
C PRO A 13 -2.74 21.42 7.11
N VAL A 14 -2.58 20.86 8.32
CA VAL A 14 -3.53 19.91 8.88
C VAL A 14 -4.89 20.62 8.98
N PRO A 15 -6.00 20.02 8.48
CA PRO A 15 -7.32 20.61 8.63
C PRO A 15 -7.58 20.94 10.10
N GLU A 16 -8.07 22.16 10.38
CA GLU A 16 -8.35 22.55 11.77
C GLU A 16 -9.36 21.57 12.38
N PRO A 17 -9.16 21.15 13.65
CA PRO A 17 -10.13 20.33 14.35
C PRO A 17 -11.45 21.08 14.43
N ASP A 18 -12.53 20.47 13.94
CA ASP A 18 -13.87 20.99 14.12
C ASP A 18 -14.18 21.05 15.64
N ARG A 19 -14.35 22.27 16.14
CA ARG A 19 -14.55 22.55 17.58
C ARG A 19 -15.88 22.01 18.10
N SER A 20 -16.79 21.61 17.22
CA SER A 20 -18.08 21.02 17.57
C SER A 20 -17.98 19.52 17.89
N MET A 21 -16.88 18.85 17.56
CA MET A 21 -16.75 17.41 17.76
C MET A 21 -16.58 17.05 19.25
N SER A 22 -17.46 16.18 19.75
CA SER A 22 -17.37 15.65 21.10
C SER A 22 -16.04 14.89 21.32
N LYS A 23 -15.52 14.86 22.56
CA LYS A 23 -14.29 14.11 22.89
C LYS A 23 -14.35 12.62 22.49
N ALA A 24 -15.55 12.07 22.28
CA ALA A 24 -15.79 10.67 21.92
C ALA A 24 -15.38 10.32 20.47
N SER A 25 -15.07 11.29 19.60
CA SER A 25 -14.70 11.03 18.21
C SER A 25 -13.19 10.89 17.95
N ARG A 26 -12.34 10.99 18.99
CA ARG A 26 -10.88 11.02 18.80
C ARG A 26 -10.30 9.64 18.54
N ILE A 27 -9.62 9.47 17.42
CA ILE A 27 -8.98 8.21 17.04
C ILE A 27 -7.54 8.16 17.59
N GLY A 28 -7.29 7.19 18.48
CA GLY A 28 -5.96 6.90 19.01
C GLY A 28 -5.23 5.86 18.18
N TYR A 29 -4.07 6.23 17.60
CA TYR A 29 -3.25 5.32 16.80
C TYR A 29 -2.14 4.63 17.59
N HIS A 30 -2.04 3.32 17.42
CA HIS A 30 -0.92 2.48 17.83
C HIS A 30 -0.18 1.98 16.60
N MET A 31 1.15 2.11 16.58
CA MET A 31 1.98 1.79 15.41
C MET A 31 2.93 0.66 15.73
N VAL A 32 2.90 -0.39 14.92
CA VAL A 32 3.74 -1.58 15.11
C VAL A 32 4.63 -1.78 13.89
N TYR A 33 5.93 -1.94 14.15
CA TYR A 33 6.90 -2.26 13.11
C TYR A 33 7.08 -3.77 13.03
N THR A 34 7.08 -4.29 11.81
CA THR A 34 7.46 -5.68 11.54
C THR A 34 8.44 -5.72 10.37
N GLN A 35 9.19 -6.81 10.25
CA GLN A 35 10.19 -6.97 9.20
C GLN A 35 10.02 -8.31 8.50
N ARG A 36 10.18 -8.26 7.18
CA ARG A 36 10.31 -9.43 6.32
C ARG A 36 11.78 -9.61 5.98
N VAL A 37 12.26 -10.84 6.11
CA VAL A 37 13.62 -11.22 5.70
C VAL A 37 13.51 -12.07 4.44
N ARG A 38 14.15 -11.63 3.36
CA ARG A 38 14.31 -12.40 2.12
C ARG A 38 15.78 -12.76 1.99
N GLN A 39 16.11 -14.05 1.98
CA GLN A 39 17.43 -14.47 1.55
C GLN A 39 17.57 -14.18 0.05
N GLY A 40 18.61 -13.45 -0.33
CA GLY A 40 18.99 -13.25 -1.72
C GLY A 40 19.30 -14.60 -2.38
N LYS A 41 19.18 -14.65 -3.71
CA LYS A 41 19.70 -15.79 -4.48
C LYS A 41 21.23 -15.72 -4.40
N SER A 42 21.82 -16.36 -3.39
CA SER A 42 23.28 -16.57 -3.35
C SER A 42 23.68 -17.36 -4.60
N LEU A 43 24.86 -17.06 -5.17
CA LEU A 43 25.45 -17.84 -6.28
C LEU A 43 25.49 -19.36 -5.96
N LEU A 44 25.65 -19.71 -4.68
CA LEU A 44 25.60 -21.09 -4.18
C LEU A 44 24.19 -21.68 -4.12
N ALA A 45 23.15 -20.85 -3.96
CA ALA A 45 21.75 -21.28 -4.00
C ALA A 45 21.28 -21.54 -5.44
N PHE A 46 21.92 -20.93 -6.44
CA PHE A 46 21.70 -21.27 -7.86
C PHE A 46 22.20 -22.70 -8.18
N LEU A 47 23.27 -23.14 -7.52
CA LEU A 47 23.84 -24.49 -7.67
C LEU A 47 23.05 -25.58 -6.92
N LYS A 48 22.28 -25.21 -5.89
CA LYS A 48 21.43 -26.14 -5.13
C LYS A 48 19.97 -25.87 -5.46
N ARG A 49 19.40 -26.62 -6.41
CA ARG A 49 17.95 -26.73 -6.69
C ARG A 49 17.18 -27.35 -5.50
N ALA A 50 17.32 -26.79 -4.30
CA ALA A 50 16.54 -27.18 -3.15
C ALA A 50 15.25 -26.35 -3.13
N SER A 51 14.16 -26.93 -3.61
CA SER A 51 12.81 -26.41 -3.44
C SER A 51 12.34 -26.64 -2.00
N SER A 52 12.91 -25.91 -1.04
CA SER A 52 12.30 -25.84 0.30
C SER A 52 11.03 -25.00 0.18
N ALA A 53 9.86 -25.57 0.50
CA ALA A 53 8.62 -24.83 0.66
C ALA A 53 8.87 -23.71 1.69
N ARG A 54 8.97 -22.46 1.21
CA ARG A 54 9.18 -21.31 2.10
C ARG A 54 7.84 -21.00 2.77
N PRO A 55 7.80 -20.75 4.09
CA PRO A 55 6.58 -20.37 4.76
C PRO A 55 5.96 -19.16 4.08
N ASN A 56 4.64 -19.16 3.99
CA ASN A 56 3.90 -18.10 3.35
C ASN A 56 4.14 -16.79 4.12
N VAL A 57 4.65 -15.77 3.43
CA VAL A 57 5.08 -14.51 4.05
C VAL A 57 3.92 -13.75 4.68
N SER A 58 2.74 -13.87 4.05
CA SER A 58 1.50 -13.25 4.50
C SER A 58 1.13 -13.76 5.89
N ASP A 59 1.32 -15.06 6.16
CA ASP A 59 1.04 -15.70 7.44
C ASP A 59 1.98 -15.19 8.55
N VAL A 60 3.26 -14.98 8.24
CA VAL A 60 4.23 -14.46 9.23
C VAL A 60 3.91 -13.00 9.59
N LEU A 61 3.55 -12.19 8.60
CA LEU A 61 3.12 -10.81 8.83
C LEU A 61 1.82 -10.79 9.64
N ALA A 62 0.83 -11.58 9.24
CA ALA A 62 -0.45 -11.71 9.95
C ALA A 62 -0.23 -12.14 11.40
N PHE A 63 0.61 -13.14 11.66
CA PHE A 63 0.90 -13.62 13.00
C PHE A 63 1.41 -12.51 13.94
N ILE A 64 2.39 -11.72 13.49
CA ILE A 64 2.96 -10.63 14.29
C ILE A 64 1.94 -9.51 14.55
N LEU A 65 1.12 -9.22 13.53
CA LEU A 65 0.10 -8.17 13.60
C LEU A 65 -1.12 -8.61 14.43
N ASN A 66 -1.49 -9.88 14.37
CA ASN A 66 -2.61 -10.48 15.11
C ASN A 66 -2.39 -10.45 16.63
N ALA A 67 -1.13 -10.42 17.09
CA ALA A 67 -0.82 -10.23 18.52
C ALA A 67 -1.35 -8.90 19.09
N GLN A 68 -1.70 -7.91 18.26
CA GLN A 68 -2.33 -6.66 18.73
C GLN A 68 -3.85 -6.81 18.93
N TYR A 69 -4.51 -7.71 18.22
CA TYR A 69 -5.95 -7.98 18.38
C TYR A 69 -6.25 -8.51 19.78
N GLN A 70 -5.37 -9.36 20.32
CA GLN A 70 -5.43 -9.85 21.70
C GLN A 70 -5.30 -8.74 22.76
N LYS A 71 -4.82 -7.55 22.38
CA LYS A 71 -4.73 -6.37 23.25
C LYS A 71 -5.88 -5.37 23.03
N GLY A 72 -6.89 -5.75 22.25
CA GLY A 72 -8.04 -4.90 21.92
C GLY A 72 -7.76 -3.84 20.85
N TYR A 73 -6.68 -4.00 20.07
CA TYR A 73 -6.40 -3.13 18.93
C TYR A 73 -6.89 -3.75 17.62
N ARG A 74 -7.45 -2.93 16.74
CA ARG A 74 -7.91 -3.30 15.40
C ARG A 74 -6.98 -2.69 14.37
N MET A 75 -6.60 -3.44 13.34
CA MET A 75 -5.77 -2.91 12.28
C MET A 75 -6.59 -1.96 11.43
N VAL A 76 -5.96 -0.88 10.98
CA VAL A 76 -6.55 0.10 10.06
C VAL A 76 -5.87 0.02 8.71
N HIS A 77 -4.54 -0.11 8.70
CA HIS A 77 -3.77 -0.19 7.46
C HIS A 77 -2.41 -0.85 7.73
N VAL A 78 -1.81 -1.46 6.71
CA VAL A 78 -0.42 -1.91 6.75
C VAL A 78 0.31 -1.44 5.50
N THR A 79 1.47 -0.82 5.69
CA THR A 79 2.27 -0.31 4.57
C THR A 79 3.73 -0.74 4.70
N LYS A 80 4.39 -0.94 3.55
CA LYS A 80 5.85 -0.99 3.52
C LYS A 80 6.40 0.40 3.77
N ILE A 81 7.45 0.52 4.57
CA ILE A 81 8.11 1.82 4.76
C ILE A 81 8.92 2.20 3.50
N PRO A 82 8.60 3.36 2.88
CA PRO A 82 9.31 3.89 1.72
C PRO A 82 10.80 4.04 1.96
N GLY A 83 11.60 3.62 0.97
CA GLY A 83 13.06 3.73 1.02
C GLY A 83 13.72 3.00 2.19
N GLN A 84 13.04 2.03 2.82
CA GLN A 84 13.63 1.22 3.88
C GLN A 84 13.90 -0.21 3.39
N MET A 85 15.17 -0.44 3.05
CA MET A 85 15.68 -1.73 2.58
C MET A 85 17.08 -1.91 3.14
N LYS A 86 17.30 -2.98 3.91
CA LYS A 86 18.65 -3.33 4.38
C LYS A 86 19.12 -4.54 3.60
N ALA A 87 20.25 -4.41 2.90
CA ALA A 87 20.96 -5.54 2.33
C ALA A 87 22.11 -5.90 3.29
N ASP A 88 22.21 -7.16 3.70
CA ASP A 88 23.41 -7.64 4.39
C ASP A 88 24.49 -8.09 3.37
N VAL A 89 25.69 -8.40 3.88
CA VAL A 89 26.84 -8.84 3.07
C VAL A 89 26.57 -10.16 2.35
N PHE A 90 25.58 -10.93 2.81
CA PHE A 90 25.19 -12.22 2.23
C PHE A 90 24.03 -12.09 1.23
N GLY A 91 23.63 -10.86 0.89
CA GLY A 91 22.55 -10.57 -0.04
C GLY A 91 21.15 -10.75 0.56
N THR A 92 21.01 -10.86 1.88
CA THR A 92 19.71 -10.87 2.55
C THR A 92 19.11 -9.49 2.50
N ILE A 93 17.91 -9.39 1.93
CA ILE A 93 17.13 -8.16 1.84
C ILE A 93 16.09 -8.17 2.95
N LYS A 94 16.14 -7.17 3.84
CA LYS A 94 15.12 -6.94 4.86
C LYS A 94 14.23 -5.78 4.44
N THR A 95 12.94 -6.07 4.32
CA THR A 95 11.87 -5.10 4.05
C THR A 95 11.13 -4.83 5.35
N ILE A 96 10.91 -3.57 5.68
CA ILE A 96 10.25 -3.18 6.93
C ILE A 96 8.84 -2.68 6.60
N TYR A 97 7.87 -3.20 7.36
CA TYR A 97 6.46 -2.84 7.28
C TYR A 97 6.06 -2.14 8.57
N GLN A 98 5.01 -1.32 8.47
CA GLN A 98 4.38 -0.66 9.59
C GLN A 98 2.88 -0.91 9.53
N GLY A 99 2.35 -1.53 10.57
CA GLY A 99 0.91 -1.65 10.80
C GLY A 99 0.42 -0.48 11.66
N PHE A 100 -0.74 0.04 11.30
CA PHE A 100 -1.47 1.08 12.04
C PHE A 100 -2.69 0.44 12.68
N PHE A 101 -2.88 0.71 13.96
CA PHE A 101 -3.94 0.13 14.75
C PHE A 101 -4.68 1.19 15.55
N THR A 102 -5.95 0.94 15.88
CA THR A 102 -6.78 1.78 16.74
C THR A 102 -7.47 0.94 17.80
N LYS A 103 -7.88 1.54 18.92
CA LYS A 103 -8.78 0.86 19.87
C LYS A 103 -10.22 1.01 19.39
N GLN A 104 -10.99 -0.07 19.54
CA GLN A 104 -12.34 -0.23 18.99
C GLN A 104 -13.38 0.77 19.54
N GLU A 105 -13.09 1.48 20.64
CA GLU A 105 -14.01 2.45 21.26
C GLU A 105 -14.51 3.57 20.31
N VAL A 106 -13.87 3.76 19.14
CA VAL A 106 -14.10 4.91 18.26
C VAL A 106 -14.44 4.53 16.82
N THR A 107 -14.46 3.25 16.45
CA THR A 107 -14.71 2.87 15.04
C THR A 107 -16.22 2.89 14.76
N TYR A 108 -16.65 3.98 14.13
CA TYR A 108 -18.02 4.24 13.69
C TYR A 108 -18.67 3.01 13.05
N GLY A 109 -19.78 2.54 13.62
CA GLY A 109 -20.58 1.42 13.10
C GLY A 109 -20.52 0.14 13.92
N PHE A 110 -19.52 -0.05 14.79
CA PHE A 110 -19.49 -1.22 15.67
C PHE A 110 -20.32 -0.95 16.92
N SER A 111 -21.57 -1.42 16.93
CA SER A 111 -22.34 -1.51 18.19
C SER A 111 -21.50 -2.33 19.17
N GLY A 112 -21.22 -1.75 20.34
CA GLY A 112 -20.25 -2.25 21.32
C GLY A 112 -20.66 -3.55 22.00
N GLN A 113 -20.83 -4.62 21.24
CA GLN A 113 -21.01 -5.96 21.78
C GLN A 113 -19.67 -6.43 22.37
N PRO A 114 -19.55 -6.57 23.70
CA PRO A 114 -18.30 -6.87 24.38
C PRO A 114 -17.80 -8.32 24.16
N SER A 115 -18.46 -9.10 23.31
CA SER A 115 -18.19 -10.53 23.11
C SER A 115 -17.60 -10.91 21.76
N VAL A 116 -17.46 -9.99 20.80
CA VAL A 116 -16.93 -10.34 19.47
C VAL A 116 -15.40 -10.32 19.53
N GLN A 117 -14.79 -11.49 19.43
CA GLN A 117 -13.36 -11.63 19.20
C GLN A 117 -13.05 -11.39 17.74
N TRP A 118 -11.87 -10.84 17.47
CA TRP A 118 -11.45 -10.49 16.12
C TRP A 118 -10.08 -11.07 15.84
N GLU A 119 -9.92 -11.56 14.63
CA GLU A 119 -8.70 -12.17 14.16
C GLU A 119 -8.27 -11.50 12.85
N LEU A 120 -6.96 -11.35 12.67
CA LEU A 120 -6.40 -10.90 11.41
C LEU A 120 -6.01 -12.10 10.54
N ARG A 121 -6.62 -12.20 9.36
CA ARG A 121 -6.27 -13.18 8.33
C ARG A 121 -5.58 -12.48 7.16
N ALA A 122 -4.54 -13.08 6.62
CA ALA A 122 -3.91 -12.60 5.39
C ALA A 122 -4.08 -13.63 4.27
N VAL A 123 -4.61 -13.19 3.14
CA VAL A 123 -4.84 -14.01 1.94
C VAL A 123 -4.03 -13.43 0.79
N ARG A 124 -3.45 -14.30 -0.03
CA ARG A 124 -2.68 -13.89 -1.20
C ARG A 124 -3.57 -13.81 -2.43
N SER A 125 -3.38 -12.76 -3.21
CA SER A 125 -3.92 -12.60 -4.56
C SER A 125 -2.78 -12.22 -5.52
N TRP A 126 -3.05 -12.28 -6.82
CA TRP A 126 -2.14 -11.85 -7.87
C TRP A 126 -2.70 -10.67 -8.65
N LEU A 127 -1.78 -9.81 -9.07
CA LEU A 127 -2.04 -8.66 -9.90
C LEU A 127 -1.29 -8.86 -11.22
N PRO A 128 -1.93 -9.47 -12.24
CA PRO A 128 -1.32 -9.67 -13.54
C PRO A 128 -1.04 -8.31 -14.17
N VAL A 129 0.17 -8.18 -14.69
CA VAL A 129 0.64 -6.98 -15.35
C VAL A 129 1.06 -7.33 -16.75
N VAL A 130 0.37 -6.71 -17.70
CA VAL A 130 0.70 -6.78 -19.12
C VAL A 130 1.36 -5.48 -19.49
N VAL A 131 2.60 -5.57 -19.96
CA VAL A 131 3.30 -4.45 -20.59
C VAL A 131 2.99 -4.52 -22.08
N GLN A 132 2.15 -3.60 -22.57
CA GLN A 132 1.89 -3.48 -24.01
C GLN A 132 2.83 -2.44 -24.61
N ALA A 133 3.66 -2.85 -25.56
CA ALA A 133 4.49 -1.96 -26.36
C ALA A 133 3.75 -1.60 -27.66
N LEU A 134 2.91 -0.56 -27.63
CA LEU A 134 2.33 0.03 -28.83
C LEU A 134 3.04 1.36 -29.08
N THR A 135 3.74 1.48 -30.21
CA THR A 135 4.31 2.75 -30.71
C THR A 135 5.13 3.54 -29.67
N ARG A 136 6.36 3.12 -29.32
CA ARG A 136 7.30 3.82 -28.38
C ARG A 136 6.74 4.17 -26.99
N GLN A 137 5.49 3.82 -26.68
CA GLN A 137 4.83 4.06 -25.40
C GLN A 137 4.42 2.72 -24.81
N GLN A 138 4.89 2.45 -23.59
CA GLN A 138 4.50 1.26 -22.85
C GLN A 138 3.43 1.60 -21.82
N PHE A 139 2.34 0.84 -21.84
CA PHE A 139 1.29 0.90 -20.84
C PHE A 139 1.37 -0.33 -19.95
N VAL A 140 1.32 -0.09 -18.64
CA VAL A 140 1.14 -1.15 -17.64
C VAL A 140 -0.35 -1.32 -17.44
N ILE A 141 -0.92 -2.35 -18.08
CA ILE A 141 -2.32 -2.72 -17.89
C ILE A 141 -2.40 -3.74 -16.78
N VAL A 142 -3.32 -3.49 -15.86
CA VAL A 142 -3.51 -4.29 -14.66
C VAL A 142 -4.94 -4.80 -14.64
N SER A 143 -5.13 -6.11 -14.41
CA SER A 143 -6.45 -6.69 -14.19
C SER A 143 -6.68 -6.93 -12.70
N PRO A 144 -7.67 -6.29 -12.06
CA PRO A 144 -7.97 -6.49 -10.65
C PRO A 144 -8.87 -7.71 -10.39
N ALA A 145 -9.19 -8.50 -11.42
CA ALA A 145 -10.18 -9.59 -11.34
C ALA A 145 -9.86 -10.59 -10.21
N GLU A 146 -8.60 -11.02 -10.09
CA GLU A 146 -8.24 -11.99 -9.06
C GLU A 146 -8.29 -11.39 -7.64
N ILE A 147 -8.05 -10.09 -7.50
CA ILE A 147 -8.23 -9.40 -6.22
C ILE A 147 -9.72 -9.38 -5.88
N ALA A 148 -10.58 -9.03 -6.85
CA ALA A 148 -12.03 -9.02 -6.67
C ALA A 148 -12.57 -10.40 -6.31
N ASP A 149 -12.08 -11.48 -6.93
CA ASP A 149 -12.49 -12.85 -6.64
C ASP A 149 -12.12 -13.26 -5.21
N VAL A 150 -10.89 -12.95 -4.76
CA VAL A 150 -10.46 -13.26 -3.39
C VAL A 150 -11.24 -12.46 -2.35
N ILE A 151 -11.54 -11.19 -2.61
CA ILE A 151 -12.39 -10.36 -1.74
C ILE A 151 -13.80 -10.94 -1.68
N THR A 152 -14.39 -11.25 -2.83
CA THR A 152 -15.75 -11.82 -2.91
C THR A 152 -15.83 -13.13 -2.14
N HIS A 153 -14.86 -14.03 -2.32
CA HIS A 153 -14.84 -15.31 -1.62
C HIS A 153 -14.67 -15.13 -0.10
N SER A 154 -13.75 -14.27 0.35
CA SER A 154 -13.50 -14.07 1.78
C SER A 154 -14.69 -13.41 2.49
N THR A 155 -15.38 -12.50 1.82
CA THR A 155 -16.49 -11.73 2.39
C THR A 155 -17.79 -12.53 2.49
N GLN A 156 -17.92 -13.65 1.77
CA GLN A 156 -19.01 -14.62 1.95
C GLN A 156 -19.03 -15.21 3.37
N ASP A 157 -17.87 -15.31 4.02
CA ASP A 157 -17.72 -15.81 5.38
C ASP A 157 -17.91 -14.71 6.45
N GLY A 158 -18.35 -13.51 6.06
CA GLY A 158 -18.52 -12.37 6.95
C GLY A 158 -17.22 -11.62 7.29
N GLU A 159 -16.14 -11.90 6.56
CA GLU A 159 -14.87 -11.20 6.73
C GLU A 159 -14.90 -9.80 6.12
N ARG A 160 -14.13 -8.90 6.71
CA ARG A 160 -13.99 -7.52 6.22
C ARG A 160 -12.57 -7.24 5.77
N LEU A 161 -12.38 -6.77 4.55
CA LEU A 161 -11.08 -6.33 4.05
C LEU A 161 -10.70 -5.01 4.74
N ILE A 162 -9.46 -4.95 5.23
CA ILE A 162 -8.92 -3.76 5.91
C ILE A 162 -7.80 -3.11 5.10
N SER A 163 -6.96 -3.91 4.43
CA SER A 163 -5.83 -3.36 3.69
C SER A 163 -5.35 -4.34 2.62
N ALA A 164 -4.74 -3.80 1.57
CA ALA A 164 -4.11 -4.53 0.50
C ALA A 164 -2.68 -4.00 0.30
N SER A 165 -1.68 -4.86 0.51
CA SER A 165 -0.27 -4.48 0.34
C SER A 165 0.35 -5.25 -0.81
N MET A 166 0.92 -4.54 -1.78
CA MET A 166 1.73 -5.17 -2.82
C MET A 166 3.01 -5.77 -2.22
N SER A 167 3.29 -7.02 -2.57
CA SER A 167 4.48 -7.77 -2.16
C SER A 167 5.53 -7.74 -3.27
N TRP A 168 6.79 -7.89 -2.86
CA TRP A 168 7.96 -7.89 -3.75
C TRP A 168 8.14 -9.21 -4.51
N GLN A 169 7.23 -10.16 -4.32
CA GLN A 169 7.25 -11.41 -5.05
C GLN A 169 6.63 -11.21 -6.42
N THR A 170 7.41 -11.60 -7.41
CA THR A 170 7.03 -11.66 -8.79
C THR A 170 6.85 -13.13 -9.12
N ARG A 171 5.74 -13.46 -9.78
CA ARG A 171 5.59 -14.75 -10.44
C ARG A 171 5.79 -14.49 -11.91
N GLU A 172 6.82 -15.10 -12.47
CA GLU A 172 6.88 -15.30 -13.90
C GLU A 172 5.68 -16.18 -14.26
N THR A 173 4.70 -15.58 -14.92
CA THR A 173 3.59 -16.32 -15.53
C THR A 173 4.20 -17.04 -16.72
N VAL A 174 4.54 -18.32 -16.53
CA VAL A 174 4.86 -19.23 -17.64
C VAL A 174 3.60 -19.28 -18.48
N THR A 175 3.65 -18.71 -19.69
CA THR A 175 2.62 -18.86 -20.71
C THR A 175 2.46 -20.35 -21.00
N THR A 176 1.45 -20.97 -20.41
CA THR A 176 1.08 -22.36 -20.66
C THR A 176 0.34 -22.49 -21.99
N GLY A 177 0.97 -23.14 -22.97
CA GLY A 177 0.36 -23.77 -24.16
C GLY A 177 0.10 -22.83 -25.34
N GLU A 178 0.82 -22.92 -26.46
CA GLU A 178 0.79 -23.93 -27.54
C GLU A 178 -0.10 -23.52 -28.73
N MET A 179 0.55 -23.53 -29.92
CA MET A 179 -0.01 -23.52 -31.28
C MET A 179 -0.69 -22.24 -31.80
N ALA A 180 0.09 -21.27 -32.27
CA ALA A 180 -0.25 -20.50 -33.48
C ALA A 180 0.99 -19.75 -34.02
N SER A 181 1.50 -20.26 -35.16
CA SER A 181 2.12 -19.50 -36.25
C SER A 181 2.89 -18.19 -35.92
N GLY A 182 4.22 -18.29 -35.91
CA GLY A 182 5.08 -17.44 -36.76
C GLY A 182 5.30 -15.96 -36.43
N ASP A 183 4.48 -15.30 -35.61
CA ASP A 183 4.69 -13.90 -35.22
C ASP A 183 4.84 -13.77 -33.71
N SER A 184 6.11 -13.83 -33.27
CA SER A 184 6.54 -13.60 -31.90
C SER A 184 6.33 -12.13 -31.52
N SER A 185 5.12 -11.79 -31.08
CA SER A 185 4.92 -10.57 -30.29
C SER A 185 5.21 -10.87 -28.82
N ASP A 186 6.36 -10.37 -28.36
CA ASP A 186 6.92 -10.44 -27.00
C ASP A 186 5.98 -9.79 -25.95
N SER A 187 4.89 -10.46 -25.60
CA SER A 187 4.10 -10.10 -24.41
C SER A 187 4.55 -10.95 -23.21
N CYS A 188 5.62 -10.52 -22.54
CA CYS A 188 6.01 -11.09 -21.26
C CYS A 188 5.07 -10.57 -20.17
N GLY A 189 4.06 -11.37 -19.80
CA GLY A 189 3.19 -11.08 -18.66
C GLY A 189 3.89 -11.40 -17.34
N GLU A 190 3.88 -10.46 -16.40
CA GLU A 190 4.40 -10.66 -15.04
C GLU A 190 3.27 -10.47 -14.03
N ALA A 191 3.09 -11.40 -13.10
CA ALA A 191 2.14 -11.22 -12.00
C ALA A 191 2.85 -10.74 -10.73
N LYS A 192 2.36 -9.66 -10.11
CA LYS A 192 2.81 -9.23 -8.78
C LYS A 192 1.92 -9.81 -7.70
N VAL A 193 2.51 -10.19 -6.56
CA VAL A 193 1.74 -10.65 -5.41
C VAL A 193 1.10 -9.46 -4.70
N VAL A 194 -0.17 -9.59 -4.31
CA VAL A 194 -0.87 -8.68 -3.40
C VAL A 194 -1.29 -9.46 -2.15
N ASP A 195 -0.89 -8.99 -0.98
CA ASP A 195 -1.31 -9.53 0.30
C ASP A 195 -2.54 -8.74 0.77
N LEU A 196 -3.68 -9.42 0.88
CA LEU A 196 -4.96 -8.88 1.34
C LEU A 196 -5.16 -9.24 2.81
N PHE A 197 -5.52 -8.25 3.63
CA PHE A 197 -5.68 -8.42 5.06
C PHE A 197 -7.14 -8.26 5.46
N PHE A 198 -7.69 -9.31 6.06
CA PHE A 198 -9.09 -9.40 6.48
C PHE A 198 -9.21 -9.46 7.99
N GLU A 199 -10.25 -8.82 8.50
CA GLU A 199 -10.74 -9.01 9.85
C GLU A 199 -11.82 -10.07 9.87
N VAL A 200 -11.62 -11.07 10.73
CA VAL A 200 -12.52 -12.21 10.90
C VAL A 200 -13.17 -12.07 12.28
N PRO A 201 -14.49 -11.79 12.34
CA PRO A 201 -15.22 -11.79 13.60
C PRO A 201 -15.55 -13.21 14.08
N SER A 202 -15.49 -13.40 15.40
CA SER A 202 -15.89 -14.62 16.07
C SER A 202 -16.79 -14.27 17.29
N PRO A 203 -18.11 -14.57 17.24
CA PRO A 203 -18.84 -15.23 16.15
C PRO A 203 -18.95 -14.32 14.90
N PRO A 204 -19.26 -14.90 13.72
CA PRO A 204 -19.44 -14.13 12.48
C PRO A 204 -20.44 -12.98 12.67
N GLN A 205 -20.09 -11.80 12.14
CA GLN A 205 -20.97 -10.63 12.21
C GLN A 205 -22.10 -10.68 11.19
N LEU A 206 -23.20 -10.00 11.51
CA LEU A 206 -24.33 -9.80 10.59
C LEU A 206 -24.05 -8.71 9.54
N ASP A 207 -23.18 -7.75 9.87
CA ASP A 207 -22.88 -6.64 8.99
C ASP A 207 -21.95 -7.10 7.86
N THR A 208 -22.51 -7.23 6.66
CA THR A 208 -21.77 -7.55 5.45
C THR A 208 -21.41 -6.27 4.68
N TYR A 209 -20.37 -6.37 3.85
CA TYR A 209 -19.86 -5.27 3.06
C TYR A 209 -19.81 -5.65 1.58
N GLN A 210 -20.16 -4.70 0.72
CA GLN A 210 -19.95 -4.77 -0.71
C GLN A 210 -18.67 -4.01 -1.06
N TYR A 211 -17.90 -4.55 -2.02
CA TYR A 211 -16.67 -3.95 -2.50
C TYR A 211 -16.79 -3.55 -3.96
N ASP A 212 -16.09 -2.48 -4.33
CA ASP A 212 -15.91 -2.06 -5.72
C ASP A 212 -14.43 -1.77 -5.97
N LEU A 213 -13.95 -2.15 -7.16
CA LEU A 213 -12.55 -2.02 -7.55
C LEU A 213 -12.48 -1.16 -8.81
N THR A 214 -11.93 0.04 -8.67
CA THR A 214 -11.83 0.99 -9.78
C THR A 214 -10.40 1.17 -10.23
N LEU A 215 -10.21 1.15 -11.55
CA LEU A 215 -8.92 1.42 -12.17
C LEU A 215 -8.78 2.91 -12.46
N THR A 216 -7.76 3.54 -11.89
CA THR A 216 -7.42 4.94 -12.16
C THR A 216 -6.04 5.02 -12.80
N LYS A 217 -5.97 5.69 -13.95
CA LYS A 217 -4.72 5.95 -14.66
C LYS A 217 -3.89 6.98 -13.90
N VAL A 218 -2.65 6.61 -13.57
CA VAL A 218 -1.68 7.48 -12.92
C VAL A 218 -0.56 7.75 -13.91
N LYS A 219 -0.34 9.02 -14.23
CA LYS A 219 0.79 9.42 -15.08
C LYS A 219 2.08 9.30 -14.29
N VAL A 220 3.12 8.78 -14.93
CA VAL A 220 4.42 8.56 -14.33
C VAL A 220 5.47 9.35 -15.10
N THR A 221 6.16 10.25 -14.41
CA THR A 221 7.36 10.93 -14.90
C THR A 221 8.56 10.41 -14.12
N TYR A 222 9.79 10.56 -14.63
CA TYR A 222 10.98 10.02 -13.97
C TYR A 222 12.01 11.11 -13.74
N SER A 223 12.53 11.13 -12.53
CA SER A 223 13.67 11.97 -12.17
C SER A 223 14.91 11.10 -11.95
N ARG A 224 16.06 11.50 -12.51
CA ARG A 224 17.34 10.81 -12.30
C ARG A 224 18.07 11.38 -11.10
N PHE A 225 18.55 10.51 -10.21
CA PHE A 225 19.44 10.87 -9.11
C PHE A 225 20.56 9.83 -8.98
N GLY A 226 21.79 10.24 -9.30
CA GLY A 226 22.90 9.30 -9.47
C GLY A 226 22.57 8.29 -10.57
N SER A 227 22.75 7.00 -10.27
CA SER A 227 22.43 5.89 -11.18
C SER A 227 20.99 5.39 -11.08
N TYR A 228 20.12 6.05 -10.29
CA TYR A 228 18.74 5.62 -10.05
C TYR A 228 17.73 6.55 -10.70
N SER A 229 16.64 5.97 -11.22
CA SER A 229 15.48 6.72 -11.66
C SER A 229 14.36 6.57 -10.63
N TYR A 230 13.69 7.67 -10.30
CA TYR A 230 12.59 7.65 -9.33
C TYR A 230 11.32 8.08 -10.05
N PRO A 231 10.26 7.26 -10.02
CA PRO A 231 8.99 7.62 -10.63
C PRO A 231 8.34 8.74 -9.83
N HIS A 232 7.69 9.68 -10.50
CA HIS A 232 6.88 10.73 -9.93
C HIS A 232 5.47 10.52 -10.44
N LEU A 233 4.51 10.44 -9.52
CA LEU A 233 3.13 10.16 -9.84
C LEU A 233 2.30 11.42 -9.93
N GLU A 234 1.62 11.58 -11.06
CA GLU A 234 0.66 12.64 -11.33
C GLU A 234 -0.73 12.02 -11.48
N CYS A 235 -1.64 12.37 -10.58
CA CYS A 235 -3.03 11.93 -10.57
C CYS A 235 -3.85 12.99 -9.82
N ASP A 236 -5.11 13.19 -10.23
CA ASP A 236 -6.07 13.95 -9.45
C ASP A 236 -6.64 13.06 -8.33
N TRP A 237 -5.80 12.86 -7.30
CA TRP A 237 -6.09 11.97 -6.19
C TRP A 237 -7.36 12.37 -5.44
N LEU A 238 -7.53 13.67 -5.20
CA LEU A 238 -8.65 14.17 -4.41
C LEU A 238 -9.96 14.01 -5.18
N THR A 239 -10.02 14.40 -6.45
CA THR A 239 -11.24 14.27 -7.26
C THR A 239 -11.63 12.82 -7.49
N THR A 240 -10.65 11.93 -7.67
CA THR A 240 -10.90 10.48 -7.77
C THR A 240 -11.49 9.94 -6.46
N MET A 241 -10.96 10.42 -5.33
CA MET A 241 -11.44 10.03 -4.01
C MET A 241 -12.86 10.53 -3.75
N THR A 242 -13.09 11.85 -3.86
CA THR A 242 -14.37 12.48 -3.51
C THR A 242 -15.52 11.96 -4.36
N ARG A 243 -15.28 11.65 -5.64
CA ARG A 243 -16.30 11.05 -6.52
C ARG A 243 -16.97 9.82 -5.92
N HIS A 244 -16.23 8.97 -5.22
CA HIS A 244 -16.76 7.75 -4.59
C HIS A 244 -17.34 8.04 -3.20
N LEU A 245 -16.71 8.93 -2.43
CA LEU A 245 -17.21 9.34 -1.12
C LEU A 245 -18.59 10.01 -1.22
N ASP A 246 -18.80 10.82 -2.26
CA ASP A 246 -20.07 11.47 -2.60
C ASP A 246 -21.19 10.47 -2.95
N GLN A 247 -20.86 9.20 -3.15
CA GLN A 247 -21.78 8.10 -3.41
C GLN A 247 -21.90 7.15 -2.21
N GLY A 248 -21.40 7.55 -1.04
CA GLY A 248 -21.49 6.76 0.20
C GLY A 248 -20.43 5.66 0.34
N TRP A 249 -19.47 5.56 -0.59
CA TRP A 249 -18.37 4.59 -0.48
C TRP A 249 -17.31 5.07 0.52
N ARG A 250 -16.58 4.10 1.07
CA ARG A 250 -15.42 4.28 1.94
C ARG A 250 -14.19 3.73 1.24
N LEU A 251 -13.06 4.46 1.29
CA LEU A 251 -11.79 3.96 0.76
C LEU A 251 -11.21 2.90 1.71
N VAL A 252 -10.83 1.74 1.18
CA VAL A 252 -10.11 0.69 1.90
C VAL A 252 -8.62 0.81 1.65
N ASP A 253 -8.21 0.70 0.38
CA ASP A 253 -6.79 0.78 0.02
C ASP A 253 -6.59 1.19 -1.44
N ILE A 254 -5.35 1.56 -1.77
CA ILE A 254 -4.93 1.86 -3.16
C ILE A 254 -3.69 1.03 -3.47
N VAL A 255 -3.82 0.12 -4.43
CA VAL A 255 -2.72 -0.72 -4.91
C VAL A 255 -2.17 -0.14 -6.20
N ILE A 256 -0.89 0.26 -6.19
CA ILE A 256 -0.21 0.83 -7.36
C ILE A 256 1.05 0.03 -7.65
N ARG A 257 1.17 -0.47 -8.89
CA ARG A 257 2.43 -1.04 -9.36
C ARG A 257 3.36 0.08 -9.81
N LEU A 258 4.35 0.36 -8.98
CA LEU A 258 5.52 1.13 -9.40
C LEU A 258 6.62 0.20 -9.87
N PRO A 259 7.34 0.55 -10.96
CA PRO A 259 8.53 -0.19 -11.33
C PRO A 259 9.54 -0.14 -10.18
N SER A 260 10.07 -1.30 -9.82
CA SER A 260 10.97 -1.41 -8.69
C SER A 260 12.35 -0.83 -9.03
N LEU A 261 13.11 -0.39 -8.03
CA LEU A 261 14.52 0.01 -8.24
C LEU A 261 15.39 -1.18 -8.72
N GLU A 262 14.95 -2.42 -8.50
CA GLU A 262 15.63 -3.62 -9.00
C GLU A 262 15.33 -3.82 -10.50
N ASP A 263 14.10 -3.55 -10.93
CA ASP A 263 13.69 -3.57 -12.35
C ASP A 263 14.57 -2.60 -13.17
N GLN A 264 15.02 -1.51 -12.54
CA GLN A 264 15.92 -0.53 -13.15
C GLN A 264 17.40 -0.93 -13.14
N ARG A 265 17.84 -1.80 -12.21
CA ARG A 265 19.23 -2.26 -12.10
C ARG A 265 19.55 -3.45 -12.99
N ALA A 266 18.54 -4.21 -13.41
CA ALA A 266 18.70 -5.48 -14.11
C ALA A 266 19.30 -5.36 -15.53
N GLY A 267 19.64 -4.15 -15.99
CA GLY A 267 20.68 -3.99 -16.98
C GLY A 267 20.32 -4.53 -18.35
N ASP A 268 19.50 -3.78 -19.07
CA ASP A 268 19.83 -3.53 -20.46
C ASP A 268 19.71 -2.02 -20.69
N ASN A 269 20.54 -1.45 -21.56
CA ASN A 269 20.56 -0.01 -21.83
C ASN A 269 19.29 0.50 -22.55
N SER A 270 18.18 -0.26 -22.49
CA SER A 270 16.87 0.12 -23.00
C SER A 270 16.21 1.14 -22.07
N VAL A 271 16.72 2.37 -22.13
CA VAL A 271 16.04 3.59 -21.65
C VAL A 271 14.62 3.72 -22.25
N ASP A 272 14.32 2.95 -23.31
CA ASP A 272 13.09 3.02 -24.09
C ASP A 272 11.87 2.26 -23.51
N CYS A 273 12.01 1.59 -22.35
CA CYS A 273 10.94 0.75 -21.78
C CYS A 273 10.41 1.28 -20.43
N ILE A 274 10.37 2.60 -20.25
CA ILE A 274 9.86 3.22 -19.02
C ILE A 274 8.38 3.57 -19.21
N PRO A 275 7.44 2.99 -18.42
CA PRO A 275 6.02 3.28 -18.58
C PRO A 275 5.73 4.75 -18.25
N THR A 276 5.00 5.44 -19.12
CA THR A 276 4.58 6.83 -18.91
C THR A 276 3.27 6.94 -18.13
N ALA A 277 2.57 5.81 -17.98
CA ALA A 277 1.37 5.69 -17.17
C ALA A 277 1.27 4.27 -16.57
N VAL A 278 0.72 4.18 -15.36
CA VAL A 278 0.40 2.93 -14.67
C VAL A 278 -1.04 2.94 -14.20
N ASP A 279 -1.66 1.77 -14.14
CA ASP A 279 -2.95 1.62 -13.47
C ASP A 279 -2.78 1.52 -11.95
N SER A 280 -3.62 2.24 -11.23
CA SER A 280 -3.85 2.09 -9.80
C SER A 280 -5.20 1.42 -9.56
N VAL A 281 -5.24 0.43 -8.67
CA VAL A 281 -6.47 -0.25 -8.24
C VAL A 281 -6.92 0.40 -6.94
N TRP A 282 -8.05 1.07 -6.96
CA TRP A 282 -8.68 1.65 -5.78
C TRP A 282 -9.75 0.70 -5.27
N ILE A 283 -9.66 0.32 -4.00
CA ILE A 283 -10.58 -0.62 -3.37
C ILE A 283 -11.51 0.16 -2.47
N TRP A 284 -12.80 0.08 -2.78
CA TRP A 284 -13.87 0.75 -2.06
C TRP A 284 -14.71 -0.26 -1.32
N GLU A 285 -15.27 0.13 -0.17
CA GLU A 285 -16.25 -0.66 0.56
C GLU A 285 -17.49 0.19 0.89
N ARG A 286 -18.62 -0.49 1.05
CA ARG A 286 -19.84 0.07 1.66
C ARG A 286 -20.61 -1.03 2.38
N PRO A 287 -21.33 -0.74 3.47
CA PRO A 287 -22.17 -1.75 4.10
C PRO A 287 -23.27 -2.20 3.14
N THR A 288 -23.56 -3.50 3.08
CA THR A 288 -24.57 -4.07 2.17
C THR A 288 -25.96 -3.47 2.41
N ALA A 289 -26.28 -3.13 3.66
CA ALA A 289 -27.54 -2.45 4.02
C ALA A 289 -27.74 -1.11 3.30
N HIS A 290 -26.66 -0.51 2.78
CA HIS A 290 -26.67 0.76 2.05
C HIS A 290 -26.19 0.60 0.59
N ALA A 291 -26.26 -0.60 0.02
CA ALA A 291 -25.80 -0.86 -1.34
C ALA A 291 -26.54 -0.05 -2.43
N HIS A 292 -27.71 0.50 -2.13
CA HIS A 292 -28.48 1.31 -3.09
C HIS A 292 -28.70 2.75 -2.62
N ASP A 293 -28.04 3.14 -1.53
CA ASP A 293 -28.13 4.48 -0.95
C ASP A 293 -26.93 5.31 -1.42
N PRO A 294 -27.12 6.27 -2.35
CA PRO A 294 -26.03 7.11 -2.84
C PRO A 294 -25.72 8.29 -1.91
N THR A 295 -26.37 8.38 -0.74
CA THR A 295 -26.16 9.52 0.17
C THR A 295 -24.70 9.59 0.60
N PRO A 296 -24.02 10.75 0.47
CA PRO A 296 -22.67 10.93 0.98
C PRO A 296 -22.61 10.58 2.48
N ARG A 297 -21.69 9.69 2.84
CA ARG A 297 -21.49 9.26 4.23
C ARG A 297 -20.13 9.63 4.79
N TYR A 298 -19.18 9.89 3.93
CA TYR A 298 -17.79 10.12 4.28
C TYR A 298 -17.29 11.37 3.59
N GLU A 299 -16.41 12.10 4.27
CA GLU A 299 -15.57 13.11 3.65
C GLU A 299 -14.11 12.65 3.69
N GLY A 300 -13.31 13.18 2.77
CA GLY A 300 -11.94 12.73 2.53
C GLY A 300 -10.95 13.88 2.47
N THR A 301 -9.73 13.62 2.90
CA THR A 301 -8.60 14.55 2.75
C THR A 301 -7.30 13.81 2.53
N ILE A 302 -6.32 14.47 1.93
CA ILE A 302 -5.02 13.89 1.60
C ILE A 302 -3.94 14.77 2.18
N VAL A 303 -3.06 14.18 2.97
CA VAL A 303 -1.90 14.88 3.52
C VAL A 303 -0.64 14.41 2.80
N GLU A 304 0.08 15.37 2.25
CA GLU A 304 1.39 15.13 1.66
C GLU A 304 2.45 15.06 2.75
N HIS A 305 3.21 13.97 2.80
CA HIS A 305 4.18 13.73 3.86
C HIS A 305 5.56 13.36 3.29
N PRO A 306 6.62 14.14 3.60
CA PRO A 306 7.97 13.84 3.17
C PRO A 306 8.59 12.69 3.98
N VAL A 307 9.23 11.75 3.29
CA VAL A 307 10.00 10.64 3.86
C VAL A 307 11.46 10.78 3.46
N HIS A 308 12.30 11.06 4.45
CA HIS A 308 13.73 11.19 4.21
C HIS A 308 14.39 9.81 4.13
N VAL A 309 15.05 9.56 3.02
CA VAL A 309 15.79 8.34 2.71
C VAL A 309 17.27 8.66 2.65
N LYS A 310 18.04 8.02 3.51
CA LYS A 310 19.50 8.08 3.47
C LYS A 310 20.05 6.80 2.88
N GLU A 311 20.94 6.94 1.91
CA GLU A 311 21.76 5.82 1.44
C GLU A 311 22.70 5.38 2.57
N LEU A 312 22.81 4.07 2.79
CA LEU A 312 23.76 3.50 3.72
C LEU A 312 25.11 3.34 3.01
N SER A 313 26.20 3.73 3.69
CA SER A 313 27.56 3.60 3.18
C SER A 313 27.85 2.19 2.64
N LEU A 314 28.62 2.11 1.55
CA LEU A 314 29.06 0.87 0.90
C LEU A 314 27.93 0.04 0.26
N GLY A 315 26.87 0.67 -0.26
CA GLY A 315 25.82 -0.03 -1.02
C GLY A 315 24.96 -0.99 -0.20
N ARG A 316 24.99 -0.91 1.14
CA ARG A 316 24.26 -1.81 2.07
C ARG A 316 22.75 -1.53 2.17
N GLY A 317 22.22 -0.71 1.27
CA GLY A 317 20.80 -0.39 1.16
C GLY A 317 20.46 1.04 1.57
N VAL A 318 19.18 1.27 1.87
CA VAL A 318 18.59 2.58 2.13
C VAL A 318 17.81 2.57 3.44
N LYS A 319 17.90 3.66 4.20
CA LYS A 319 17.17 3.85 5.47
C LYS A 319 16.21 5.02 5.37
N GLY A 320 14.96 4.70 5.07
CA GLY A 320 13.83 5.60 5.20
C GLY A 320 13.54 5.95 6.66
N ARG A 321 13.15 7.21 6.90
CA ARG A 321 12.65 7.70 8.18
C ARG A 321 11.27 8.32 7.92
N PRO A 322 10.19 7.51 8.01
CA PRO A 322 8.87 7.99 7.62
C PRO A 322 8.41 9.16 8.48
N ARG A 323 8.53 9.10 9.81
CA ARG A 323 8.13 10.17 10.74
C ARG A 323 6.67 10.68 10.60
N TRP A 324 5.82 10.03 9.83
CA TRP A 324 4.37 10.33 9.73
C TRP A 324 3.59 10.10 11.03
N GLY A 325 4.22 9.52 12.06
CA GLY A 325 3.54 9.18 13.32
C GLY A 325 2.94 10.38 14.04
N THR A 326 3.53 11.57 13.89
CA THR A 326 2.96 12.81 14.45
C THR A 326 1.76 13.27 13.62
N VAL A 327 1.86 13.25 12.29
CA VAL A 327 0.79 13.64 11.37
C VAL A 327 -0.45 12.77 11.60
N ILE A 328 -0.30 11.44 11.56
CA ILE A 328 -1.41 10.49 11.74
C ILE A 328 -2.07 10.67 13.12
N ARG A 329 -1.30 10.87 14.19
CA ARG A 329 -1.87 11.12 15.53
C ARG A 329 -2.60 12.45 15.61
N ASN A 330 -2.14 13.49 14.92
CA ASN A 330 -2.82 14.78 14.87
C ASN A 330 -4.13 14.68 14.08
N MET A 331 -4.12 14.00 12.94
CA MET A 331 -5.32 13.70 12.16
C MET A 331 -6.35 12.92 12.99
N GLY A 332 -5.91 11.86 13.70
CA GLY A 332 -6.79 11.09 14.58
C GLY A 332 -7.43 11.90 15.73
N LYS A 333 -6.72 12.90 16.29
CA LYS A 333 -7.31 13.83 17.28
C LYS A 333 -8.43 14.69 16.71
N SER A 334 -8.44 14.89 15.40
CA SER A 334 -9.48 15.58 14.63
C SER A 334 -10.49 14.59 14.00
N ALA A 335 -10.55 13.35 14.52
CA ALA A 335 -11.42 12.27 14.07
C ALA A 335 -11.22 11.77 12.62
N TRP A 336 -10.09 12.12 12.01
CA TRP A 336 -9.73 11.60 10.69
C TRP A 336 -9.15 10.19 10.81
N GLU A 337 -9.78 9.24 10.14
CA GLU A 337 -9.33 7.87 10.02
C GLU A 337 -8.39 7.73 8.81
N LEU A 338 -7.17 7.23 9.02
CA LEU A 338 -6.26 6.83 7.94
C LEU A 338 -6.92 5.71 7.11
N ALA A 339 -7.10 5.93 5.82
CA ALA A 339 -7.51 4.89 4.88
C ALA A 339 -6.29 4.11 4.39
N CYS A 340 -5.33 4.80 3.78
CA CYS A 340 -4.12 4.16 3.25
C CYS A 340 -2.93 5.12 3.12
N VAL A 341 -1.77 4.55 2.85
CA VAL A 341 -0.52 5.28 2.56
C VAL A 341 -0.02 4.91 1.17
N VAL A 342 0.01 5.89 0.26
CA VAL A 342 0.51 5.73 -1.10
C VAL A 342 1.89 6.35 -1.22
N ASP A 343 2.86 5.57 -1.69
CA ASP A 343 4.17 6.07 -2.05
C ASP A 343 4.12 6.69 -3.45
N THR A 344 4.47 7.97 -3.57
CA THR A 344 4.43 8.71 -4.86
C THR A 344 5.81 9.12 -5.36
N HIS A 345 6.87 8.82 -4.59
CA HIS A 345 8.27 8.95 -4.99
C HIS A 345 8.67 10.30 -5.64
N THR A 346 8.10 11.44 -5.24
CA THR A 346 8.59 12.74 -5.76
C THR A 346 9.90 13.12 -5.07
N ASN A 347 10.97 13.30 -5.85
CA ASN A 347 12.27 13.66 -5.31
C ASN A 347 12.46 15.17 -5.20
N SER A 348 12.83 15.63 -4.02
CA SER A 348 13.57 16.89 -3.86
C SER A 348 14.98 16.59 -3.34
N LYS A 349 15.99 17.26 -3.91
CA LYS A 349 17.37 17.15 -3.43
C LYS A 349 17.46 17.84 -2.08
N ALA A 350 17.73 17.08 -1.02
CA ALA A 350 18.28 17.65 0.21
C ALA A 350 19.80 17.79 0.08
N ARG A 351 20.37 18.87 0.61
CA ARG A 351 21.83 18.99 0.79
C ARG A 351 22.26 17.79 1.68
N ASN A 352 23.32 17.05 1.28
CA ASN A 352 23.94 15.92 2.02
C ASN A 352 23.48 14.49 1.68
N GLY A 353 23.23 14.16 0.40
CA GLY A 353 23.02 12.77 -0.03
C GLY A 353 21.76 12.09 0.55
N THR A 354 20.81 12.91 1.02
CA THR A 354 19.50 12.45 1.46
C THR A 354 18.50 12.69 0.34
N VAL A 355 17.75 11.66 -0.03
CA VAL A 355 16.63 11.76 -0.98
C VAL A 355 15.37 11.93 -0.14
N VAL A 356 14.52 12.89 -0.50
CA VAL A 356 13.19 13.03 0.11
C VAL A 356 12.19 12.41 -0.84
N LEU A 357 11.55 11.32 -0.42
CA LEU A 357 10.38 10.75 -1.09
C LEU A 357 9.13 11.45 -0.57
N LYS A 358 8.07 11.47 -1.36
CA LYS A 358 6.75 11.97 -0.93
C LYS A 358 5.76 10.82 -0.82
N CYS A 359 5.04 10.79 0.28
CA CYS A 359 3.93 9.89 0.50
C CYS A 359 2.63 10.69 0.59
N LEU A 360 1.56 10.10 0.11
CA LEU A 360 0.21 10.61 0.31
C LEU A 360 -0.45 9.77 1.39
N LEU A 361 -0.87 10.44 2.46
CA LEU A 361 -1.65 9.85 3.55
C LEU A 361 -3.11 10.18 3.28
N PHE A 362 -3.91 9.17 2.91
CA PHE A 362 -5.34 9.33 2.67
C PHE A 362 -6.07 9.20 3.99
N PHE A 363 -6.91 10.18 4.30
CA PHE A 363 -7.75 10.19 5.48
C PHE A 363 -9.21 10.36 5.08
N GLN A 364 -10.09 9.76 5.85
CA GLN A 364 -11.54 9.89 5.70
C GLN A 364 -12.22 9.90 7.06
N ARG A 365 -13.43 10.46 7.14
CA ARG A 365 -14.28 10.37 8.34
C ARG A 365 -15.75 10.45 7.96
N PRO A 366 -16.67 9.97 8.81
CA PRO A 366 -18.10 10.14 8.55
C PRO A 366 -18.53 11.61 8.56
N ILE A 367 -19.49 11.97 7.71
CA ILE A 367 -20.18 13.26 7.75
C ILE A 367 -21.24 13.18 8.85
N MET A 368 -21.25 14.14 9.78
CA MET A 368 -22.19 14.20 10.92
C MET A 368 -23.46 14.95 10.60
#